data_AF-A0A667ILX7-F1
#
_entry.id   AF-A0A667ILX7-F1
#
_cell.length_a   1.000
_cell.length_b   1.000
_cell.length_c   1.000
_cell.angle_alpha   90.00
_cell.angle_beta   90.00
_cell.angle_gamma   90.00
#
_symmetry.space_group_name_H-M   'P 1'
#
loop_
_entity.id
_entity.type
_entity.pdbx_description
1 polymer ?
#
loop_
_entity_poly.entity_id
_entity_poly.type
_entity_poly.pdbx_seq_one_letter_code
_entity_poly.pdbx_strand_id
1 'polypeptide(L)' 'LAPAKKGGEKKKGRSAIHEVVTRERTISIHKRIHGVGFKKRAPRALEEIRKFAMKEMGTPNVRLDPRLNKAVWALGVPG' A
#
# COMPACT_ATOMS: atom_id res chain seq x y z
N LEU A 1 -30.57 -37.15 20.60
CA LEU A 1 -30.93 -35.72 20.46
C LEU A 1 -29.77 -35.02 19.75
N ALA A 2 -29.90 -34.68 18.46
CA ALA A 2 -28.81 -34.07 17.68
C ALA A 2 -28.81 -32.53 17.86
N PRO A 3 -27.66 -31.86 17.99
CA PRO A 3 -27.64 -30.41 18.12
C PRO A 3 -27.98 -29.71 16.79
N ALA A 4 -28.92 -28.77 16.86
CA ALA A 4 -29.39 -27.97 15.73
C ALA A 4 -28.28 -27.07 15.16
N LYS A 5 -28.17 -27.02 13.82
CA LYS A 5 -27.32 -26.06 13.11
C LYS A 5 -27.83 -24.63 13.34
N LYS A 6 -27.08 -23.82 14.10
CA LYS A 6 -27.33 -22.38 14.24
C LYS A 6 -27.08 -21.70 12.89
N GLY A 7 -28.12 -21.02 12.39
CA GLY A 7 -28.13 -20.34 11.09
C GLY A 7 -27.02 -19.30 10.96
N GLY A 8 -26.38 -19.32 9.80
CA GLY A 8 -25.30 -18.40 9.45
C GLY A 8 -25.78 -16.95 9.45
N GLU A 9 -25.01 -16.12 10.14
CA GLU A 9 -25.12 -14.67 10.13
C GLU A 9 -25.05 -14.17 8.68
N LYS A 10 -26.15 -13.59 8.17
CA LYS A 10 -26.16 -12.92 6.86
C LYS A 10 -25.22 -11.73 6.93
N LYS A 11 -23.99 -11.91 6.45
CA LYS A 11 -23.06 -10.80 6.20
C LYS A 11 -23.77 -9.83 5.25
N LYS A 12 -24.16 -8.66 5.75
CA LYS A 12 -24.54 -7.51 4.92
C LYS A 12 -23.48 -7.38 3.84
N GLY A 13 -23.86 -7.59 2.58
CA GLY A 13 -22.93 -7.49 1.46
C GLY A 13 -22.26 -6.13 1.51
N ARG A 14 -20.93 -6.10 1.60
CA ARG A 14 -20.19 -4.86 1.41
C ARG A 14 -20.58 -4.33 0.03
N SER A 15 -21.03 -3.08 -0.03
CA SER A 15 -21.37 -2.45 -1.29
C SER A 15 -20.06 -2.17 -2.04
N ALA A 16 -19.92 -2.74 -3.25
CA ALA A 16 -18.71 -2.61 -4.08
C ALA A 16 -18.30 -1.15 -4.36
N ILE A 17 -19.27 -0.23 -4.27
CA ILE A 17 -19.11 1.22 -4.45
C ILE A 17 -18.16 1.81 -3.39
N HIS A 18 -18.19 1.32 -2.15
CA HIS A 18 -17.23 1.74 -1.11
C HIS A 18 -15.91 0.96 -1.18
N GLU A 19 -15.89 -0.19 -1.85
CA GLU A 19 -14.69 -1.04 -1.96
C GLU A 19 -13.73 -0.52 -3.03
N VAL A 20 -14.24 0.03 -4.13
CA VAL A 20 -13.42 0.55 -5.23
C VAL A 20 -13.29 2.06 -5.07
N VAL A 21 -12.09 2.51 -4.69
CA VAL A 21 -11.79 3.91 -4.46
C VAL A 21 -10.52 4.30 -5.20
N THR A 22 -10.52 5.45 -5.87
CA THR A 22 -9.33 6.09 -6.42
C THR A 22 -9.03 7.38 -5.65
N ARG A 23 -7.77 7.58 -5.25
CA ARG A 23 -7.33 8.75 -4.48
C ARG A 23 -5.98 9.22 -5.00
N GLU A 24 -5.86 10.51 -5.21
CA GLU A 24 -4.56 11.15 -5.42
C GLU A 24 -4.00 11.62 -4.08
N ARG A 25 -2.73 11.30 -3.81
CA ARG A 25 -2.06 11.63 -2.54
C ARG A 25 -0.60 12.00 -2.81
N THR A 26 -0.12 13.00 -2.08
CA THR A 26 1.29 13.38 -2.07
C THR A 26 2.01 12.66 -0.92
N ILE A 27 3.17 12.06 -1.20
CA ILE A 27 3.97 11.35 -0.19
C ILE A 27 5.28 12.12 0.04
N SER A 28 5.54 12.55 1.27
CA SER A 28 6.83 13.13 1.64
C SER A 28 7.88 12.02 1.80
N ILE A 29 8.59 11.71 0.72
CA ILE A 29 9.65 10.67 0.72
C ILE A 29 10.84 11.11 1.57
N HIS A 30 11.23 12.39 1.50
CA HIS A 30 12.37 12.95 2.25
C HIS A 30 12.30 12.64 3.75
N LYS A 31 11.14 12.88 4.39
CA LYS A 31 10.95 12.59 5.81
C LYS A 31 11.05 11.10 6.14
N ARG A 32 10.66 10.22 5.21
CA ARG A 32 10.61 8.76 5.41
C ARG A 32 11.95 8.07 5.16
N ILE A 33 12.83 8.68 4.36
CA ILE A 33 14.18 8.17 4.08
C ILE A 33 15.28 8.95 4.81
N HIS A 34 14.90 9.84 5.74
CA HIS A 34 15.85 10.58 6.54
C HIS A 34 16.74 9.62 7.35
N GLY A 35 18.06 9.86 7.36
CA GLY A 35 19.04 8.99 8.02
C GLY A 35 19.31 7.65 7.31
N VAL A 36 18.63 7.34 6.19
CA VAL A 36 18.90 6.12 5.41
C VAL A 36 20.14 6.32 4.56
N GLY A 37 21.07 5.37 4.62
CA GLY A 37 22.28 5.35 3.79
C GLY A 37 21.96 5.34 2.30
N PHE A 38 22.78 6.05 1.50
CA PHE A 38 22.53 6.32 0.08
C PHE A 38 22.16 5.08 -0.73
N LYS A 39 22.91 3.99 -0.57
CA LYS A 39 22.67 2.71 -1.27
C LYS A 39 21.30 2.09 -1.03
N LYS A 40 20.65 2.43 0.09
CA LYS A 40 19.35 1.88 0.49
C LYS A 40 18.19 2.88 0.32
N ARG A 41 18.44 4.12 -0.12
CA ARG A 41 17.40 5.16 -0.20
C ARG A 41 16.28 4.82 -1.18
N ALA A 42 16.61 4.46 -2.42
CA ALA A 42 15.60 4.13 -3.43
C ALA A 42 14.81 2.85 -3.09
N PRO A 43 15.45 1.73 -2.68
CA PRO A 43 14.72 0.56 -2.17
C PRO A 43 13.80 0.91 -0.99
N ARG A 44 14.29 1.70 -0.03
CA ARG A 44 13.50 2.09 1.15
C ARG A 44 12.33 3.01 0.78
N ALA A 45 12.51 3.92 -0.17
CA ALA A 45 11.42 4.76 -0.67
C ALA A 45 10.29 3.92 -1.26
N LEU A 46 10.59 2.86 -2.03
CA LEU A 46 9.58 1.95 -2.56
C LEU A 46 8.82 1.19 -1.47
N GLU A 47 9.52 0.70 -0.44
CA GLU A 47 8.88 0.06 0.72
C GLU A 47 7.92 1.03 1.43
N GLU A 48 8.35 2.28 1.60
CA GLU A 48 7.56 3.31 2.27
C GLU A 48 6.33 3.73 1.45
N ILE A 49 6.44 3.78 0.12
CA ILE A 49 5.28 3.99 -0.77
C ILE A 49 4.28 2.83 -0.62
N ARG A 50 4.75 1.58 -0.58
CA ARG A 50 3.87 0.40 -0.37
C ARG A 50 3.17 0.46 0.98
N LYS A 51 3.90 0.78 2.05
CA LYS A 51 3.32 0.94 3.40
C LYS A 51 2.29 2.07 3.44
N PHE A 52 2.56 3.19 2.77
CA PHE A 52 1.62 4.30 2.68
C PHE A 52 0.32 3.88 1.98
N ALA A 53 0.42 3.22 0.83
CA ALA A 53 -0.74 2.72 0.09
C ALA A 53 -1.53 1.69 0.92
N MET A 54 -0.86 0.76 1.60
CA MET A 54 -1.50 -0.22 2.47
C MET A 54 -2.26 0.45 3.63
N LYS A 55 -1.69 1.51 4.23
CA LYS A 55 -2.32 2.26 5.32
C LYS A 55 -3.52 3.10 4.87
N GLU A 56 -3.40 3.81 3.74
CA GLU A 56 -4.46 4.70 3.23
C GLU A 56 -5.63 3.94 2.59
N MET A 57 -5.34 2.84 1.88
CA MET A 57 -6.33 2.06 1.13
C MET A 57 -6.85 0.86 1.90
N GLY A 58 -6.16 0.42 2.96
CA GLY A 58 -6.55 -0.76 3.76
C GLY A 58 -6.39 -2.10 3.03
N THR A 59 -5.69 -2.11 1.88
CA THR A 59 -5.50 -3.30 1.04
C THR A 59 -4.14 -3.93 1.28
N PRO A 60 -4.05 -5.25 1.56
CA PRO A 60 -2.76 -5.92 1.77
C PRO A 60 -1.95 -6.11 0.49
N ASN A 61 -2.62 -6.25 -0.67
CA ASN A 61 -1.96 -6.43 -1.96
C ASN A 61 -1.75 -5.08 -2.65
N VAL A 62 -0.52 -4.57 -2.63
CA VAL A 62 -0.14 -3.30 -3.28
C VAL A 62 0.81 -3.57 -4.43
N ARG A 63 0.36 -3.27 -5.65
CA ARG A 63 1.18 -3.33 -6.88
C ARG A 63 1.61 -1.92 -7.27
N LEU A 64 2.92 -1.72 -7.47
CA LEU A 64 3.47 -0.45 -7.93
C LEU A 64 3.63 -0.47 -9.45
N ASP A 65 3.28 0.63 -10.09
CA ASP A 65 3.47 0.80 -11.53
C ASP A 65 4.96 0.91 -11.90
N PRO A 66 5.41 0.32 -13.02
CA PRO A 66 6.80 0.44 -13.47
C PRO A 66 7.26 1.89 -13.72
N ARG A 67 6.38 2.80 -14.12
CA ARG A 67 6.71 4.22 -14.31
C ARG A 67 6.98 4.91 -12.98
N LEU A 68 6.18 4.61 -11.94
CA LEU A 68 6.45 5.08 -10.58
C LEU A 68 7.80 4.54 -10.08
N ASN A 69 8.10 3.26 -10.34
CA ASN A 69 9.40 2.70 -10.01
C ASN A 69 10.54 3.48 -10.69
N LYS A 70 10.47 3.71 -12.00
CA LYS A 70 11.47 4.51 -12.74
C LYS A 70 11.63 5.91 -12.15
N ALA A 71 10.54 6.59 -11.78
CA ALA A 71 10.58 7.91 -11.18
C ALA A 71 11.30 7.91 -9.81
N VAL A 72 11.06 6.91 -8.97
CA VAL A 72 11.75 6.77 -7.67
C VAL A 72 13.24 6.52 -7.84
N TRP A 73 13.63 5.83 -8.91
CA TRP A 73 15.03 5.52 -9.24
C TRP A 73 15.70 6.55 -10.17
N ALA A 74 15.02 7.61 -10.60
CA ALA A 74 15.50 8.51 -11.63
C ALA A 74 16.82 9.22 -11.27
N LEU A 75 17.06 9.48 -9.99
CA LEU A 75 18.29 10.09 -9.48
C LEU A 75 19.38 9.06 -9.13
N GLY A 76 19.11 7.78 -9.38
CA GLY A 76 20.03 6.67 -9.13
C GLY A 76 20.33 6.44 -7.64
N VAL A 77 21.31 5.56 -7.42
CA VAL A 77 22.03 5.43 -6.15
C VAL A 77 23.38 6.09 -6.39
N PRO A 78 23.73 7.20 -5.70
CA PRO A 78 25.06 7.76 -5.84
C PRO A 78 26.10 6.73 -5.36
N GLY A 79 27.13 6.53 -6.18
CA GLY A 79 28.23 5.58 -5.97
C GLY A 79 29.00 5.83 -4.68
#